data_AF-A0A9E4ICF3-F1
#
_entry.id   AF-A0A9E4ICF3-F1
#
_cell.length_a   1.000
_cell.length_b   1.000
_cell.length_c   1.000
_cell.angle_alpha   90.00
_cell.angle_beta   90.00
_cell.angle_gamma   90.00
#
_symmetry.space_group_name_H-M   'P 1'
#
loop_
_entity.id
_entity.type
_entity.pdbx_description
1 polymer ?
#
loop_
_entity_poly.entity_id
_entity_poly.type
_entity_poly.pdbx_seq_one_letter_code
_entity_poly.pdbx_strand_id
1 'polypeptide(L)'
;MVDIDLNYIGALDRATMESERPAVNAALGRSLASEGYVIRRKPHEHAGGKWLVRFTSALGGNAILETDVNYMAHQPLFGLARLELLALGGIRASEVPVLDLHELVAGKLVALCRKNFAFLLDLTANERAFLSGVLDRGEIDANLLDTAPEIRTRIASMSMLTWKTRHVRKHRGLEV
;
A
#
# COMPACT_ATOMS: atom_id res chain seq x y z
N MET A 1 12.34 -18.37 0.38
CA MET A 1 12.37 -16.94 0.02
C MET A 1 12.12 -16.17 1.30
N VAL A 2 12.87 -15.10 1.53
CA VAL A 2 12.72 -14.24 2.71
C VAL A 2 12.35 -12.85 2.20
N ASP A 3 11.47 -12.15 2.89
CA ASP A 3 11.01 -10.81 2.51
C ASP A 3 11.38 -9.80 3.61
N ILE A 4 11.83 -8.61 3.22
CA ILE A 4 12.06 -7.47 4.10
C ILE A 4 11.29 -6.27 3.56
N ASP A 5 10.31 -5.80 4.33
CA ASP A 5 9.56 -4.59 4.05
C ASP A 5 10.16 -3.41 4.82
N LEU A 6 10.50 -2.34 4.10
CA LEU A 6 11.02 -1.09 4.65
C LEU A 6 10.04 0.05 4.37
N ASN A 7 9.96 1.00 5.30
CA ASN A 7 9.21 2.24 5.10
C ASN A 7 10.17 3.42 5.06
N TYR A 8 10.01 4.28 4.07
CA TYR A 8 10.68 5.57 4.04
C TYR A 8 10.02 6.49 5.08
N ILE A 9 10.83 7.08 5.95
CA ILE A 9 10.42 7.91 7.10
C ILE A 9 11.02 9.33 7.05
N GLY A 10 11.51 9.74 5.87
CA GLY A 10 12.10 11.07 5.65
C GLY A 10 11.03 12.15 5.48
N ALA A 11 11.25 13.07 4.54
CA ALA A 11 10.32 14.17 4.28
C ALA A 11 8.91 13.69 3.89
N LEU A 12 7.87 14.31 4.47
CA LEU A 12 6.46 14.04 4.14
C LEU A 12 6.02 14.73 2.85
N ASP A 13 6.70 15.81 2.48
CA ASP A 13 6.50 16.46 1.20
C ASP A 13 6.93 15.54 0.07
N ARG A 14 6.04 15.37 -0.91
CA ARG A 14 6.24 14.45 -2.02
C ARG A 14 7.44 14.84 -2.88
N ALA A 15 7.60 16.12 -3.19
CA ALA A 15 8.69 16.57 -4.06
C ALA A 15 10.05 16.30 -3.41
N THR A 16 10.14 16.54 -2.10
CA THR A 16 11.32 16.26 -1.29
C THR A 16 11.60 14.75 -1.23
N MET A 17 10.59 13.92 -0.92
CA MET A 17 10.74 12.46 -0.94
C MET A 17 11.19 11.94 -2.31
N GLU A 18 10.62 12.45 -3.40
CA GLU A 18 11.01 12.04 -4.76
C GLU A 18 12.47 12.41 -5.07
N SER A 19 12.96 13.52 -4.52
CA SER A 19 14.37 13.93 -4.62
C SER A 19 15.32 13.09 -3.75
N GLU A 20 14.87 12.59 -2.60
CA GLU A 20 15.65 11.75 -1.68
C GLU A 20 15.72 10.29 -2.13
N ARG A 21 14.64 9.80 -2.76
CA ARG A 21 14.48 8.40 -3.18
C ARG A 21 15.67 7.81 -3.94
N PRO A 22 16.31 8.49 -4.93
CA PRO A 22 17.49 7.96 -5.61
C PRO A 22 18.66 7.70 -4.65
N ALA A 23 18.89 8.59 -3.68
CA ALA A 23 19.95 8.44 -2.70
C ALA A 23 19.68 7.28 -1.74
N VAL A 24 18.44 7.12 -1.30
CA VAL A 24 17.99 5.99 -0.45
C VAL A 24 18.18 4.66 -1.19
N ASN A 25 17.70 4.56 -2.43
CA ASN A 25 17.85 3.35 -3.25
C ASN A 25 19.33 3.04 -3.54
N ALA A 26 20.16 4.05 -3.78
CA ALA A 26 21.60 3.86 -3.96
C ALA A 26 22.28 3.38 -2.68
N ALA A 27 21.88 3.89 -1.51
CA ALA A 27 22.37 3.45 -0.22
C ALA A 27 21.99 1.99 0.06
N LEU A 28 20.73 1.61 -0.15
CA LEU A 28 20.26 0.22 -0.02
C LEU A 28 21.06 -0.72 -0.93
N GLY A 29 21.26 -0.34 -2.20
CA GLY A 29 22.04 -1.12 -3.14
C GLY A 29 23.50 -1.32 -2.71
N ARG A 30 24.13 -0.30 -2.11
CA ARG A 30 25.49 -0.40 -1.56
C ARG A 30 25.54 -1.33 -0.36
N SER A 31 24.60 -1.22 0.57
CA SER A 31 24.54 -2.08 1.76
C SER A 31 24.33 -3.54 1.38
N LEU A 32 23.42 -3.84 0.45
CA LEU A 32 23.24 -5.21 -0.04
C LEU A 32 24.50 -5.75 -0.70
N ALA A 33 25.20 -4.94 -1.51
CA ALA A 33 26.43 -5.37 -2.16
C ALA A 33 27.59 -5.58 -1.17
N SER A 34 27.73 -4.73 -0.15
CA SER A 34 28.81 -4.84 0.85
C SER A 34 28.68 -6.08 1.72
N GLU A 35 27.44 -6.53 1.97
CA GLU A 35 27.14 -7.77 2.70
C GLU A 35 27.22 -9.02 1.80
N GLY A 36 27.66 -8.89 0.54
CA GLY A 36 27.89 -10.02 -0.37
C GLY A 36 26.63 -10.53 -1.09
N TYR A 37 25.51 -9.81 -1.03
CA TYR A 37 24.31 -10.18 -1.80
C TYR A 37 24.49 -9.87 -3.29
N VAL A 38 24.03 -10.78 -4.15
CA VAL A 38 24.03 -10.59 -5.60
C VAL A 38 22.69 -10.01 -6.05
N ILE A 39 22.68 -8.73 -6.44
CA ILE A 39 21.47 -8.04 -6.89
C ILE A 39 21.05 -8.58 -8.27
N ARG A 40 19.84 -9.14 -8.35
CA ARG A 40 19.26 -9.68 -9.59
C ARG A 40 18.23 -8.75 -10.23
N ARG A 41 17.52 -7.97 -9.42
CA ARG A 41 16.57 -6.96 -9.89
C ARG A 41 16.68 -5.71 -9.04
N LYS A 42 16.68 -4.56 -9.71
CA LYS A 42 16.48 -3.25 -9.11
C LYS A 42 15.15 -2.67 -9.61
N PRO A 43 14.38 -1.96 -8.77
CA PRO A 43 13.23 -1.18 -9.22
C PRO A 43 13.69 -0.07 -10.16
N HIS A 44 12.92 0.20 -11.21
CA HIS A 44 13.20 1.32 -12.11
C HIS A 44 12.74 2.64 -11.47
N GLU A 45 13.34 3.77 -11.85
CA GLU A 45 13.17 5.10 -11.23
C GLU A 45 11.72 5.61 -11.04
N HIS A 46 10.73 4.98 -11.67
CA HIS A 46 9.33 5.44 -11.64
C HIS A 46 8.31 4.39 -11.17
N ALA A 47 8.74 3.16 -10.86
CA ALA A 47 7.86 2.11 -10.37
C ALA A 47 8.28 1.69 -8.96
N GLY A 48 7.38 1.87 -7.98
CA GLY A 48 7.47 1.14 -6.72
C GLY A 48 7.65 -0.34 -7.03
N GLY A 49 8.71 -0.94 -6.51
CA GLY A 49 9.13 -2.24 -7.00
C GLY A 49 10.07 -2.93 -6.03
N LYS A 50 10.06 -4.25 -6.16
CA LYS A 50 10.79 -5.18 -5.31
C LYS A 50 12.22 -5.35 -5.80
N TRP A 51 13.16 -5.19 -4.89
CA TRP A 51 14.54 -5.65 -5.07
C TRP A 51 14.55 -7.17 -4.91
N LEU A 52 15.20 -7.85 -5.84
CA LEU A 52 15.47 -9.28 -5.70
C LEU A 52 16.97 -9.46 -5.59
N VAL A 53 17.43 -9.96 -4.45
CA VAL A 53 18.82 -10.24 -4.19
C VAL A 53 19.02 -11.70 -3.83
N ARG A 54 20.19 -12.23 -4.17
CA ARG A 54 20.55 -13.62 -3.93
C ARG A 54 21.61 -13.72 -2.86
N PHE A 55 21.50 -14.72 -2.00
CA PHE A 55 22.49 -15.07 -0.99
C PHE A 55 22.72 -16.59 -0.93
N THR A 56 23.84 -16.98 -0.34
CA THR A 56 24.15 -18.39 -0.07
C THR A 56 23.39 -18.84 1.17
N SER A 57 22.56 -19.88 1.03
CA SER A 57 21.81 -20.43 2.16
C SER A 57 22.70 -21.29 3.05
N ALA A 58 22.48 -21.22 4.38
CA ALA A 58 23.12 -22.13 5.34
C ALA A 58 22.76 -23.61 5.11
N LEU A 59 21.63 -23.87 4.43
CA LEU A 59 21.19 -25.22 4.02
C LEU A 59 21.84 -25.69 2.71
N GLY A 60 22.75 -24.91 2.13
CA GLY A 60 23.33 -25.14 0.82
C GLY A 60 22.52 -24.49 -0.31
N GLY A 61 23.20 -24.20 -1.43
CA GLY A 61 22.60 -23.56 -2.60
C GLY A 61 22.34 -22.06 -2.44
N ASN A 62 21.61 -21.50 -3.41
CA ASN A 62 21.27 -20.08 -3.46
C ASN A 62 19.82 -19.86 -3.00
N ALA A 63 19.60 -18.84 -2.18
CA ALA A 63 18.28 -18.37 -1.78
C ALA A 63 18.04 -16.93 -2.25
N ILE A 64 16.77 -16.53 -2.25
CA ILE A 64 16.32 -15.19 -2.65
C ILE A 64 15.82 -14.45 -1.42
N LEU A 65 16.31 -13.22 -1.27
CA LEU A 65 15.80 -12.19 -0.40
C LEU A 65 15.09 -11.15 -1.28
N GLU A 66 13.82 -10.92 -0.99
CA GLU A 66 13.05 -9.82 -1.55
C GLU A 66 13.13 -8.63 -0.59
N THR A 67 13.32 -7.43 -1.13
CA THR A 67 13.29 -6.21 -0.33
C THR A 67 12.41 -5.18 -1.02
N ASP A 68 11.40 -4.71 -0.32
CA ASP A 68 10.50 -3.66 -0.80
C ASP A 68 10.65 -2.40 0.05
N VAL A 69 10.62 -1.24 -0.60
CA VAL A 69 10.68 0.06 0.10
C VAL A 69 9.41 0.82 -0.24
N ASN A 70 8.59 1.04 0.78
CA ASN A 70 7.38 1.83 0.66
C ASN A 70 7.69 3.31 0.88
N TYR A 71 7.51 4.09 -0.20
CA TYR A 71 7.65 5.55 -0.21
C TYR A 71 6.32 6.29 -0.01
N MET A 72 5.20 5.56 0.04
CA MET A 72 3.86 6.13 0.25
C MET A 72 3.40 6.01 1.71
N ALA A 73 4.20 5.42 2.60
CA ALA A 73 3.86 5.35 4.01
C ALA A 73 3.90 6.75 4.63
N HIS A 74 2.79 7.15 5.22
CA HIS A 74 2.69 8.39 5.99
C HIS A 74 3.54 8.31 7.26
N GLN A 75 3.79 9.47 7.86
CA GLN A 75 4.44 9.59 9.17
C GLN A 75 3.91 8.52 10.13
N PRO A 76 4.79 7.68 10.73
CA PRO A 76 4.37 6.69 11.73
C PRO A 76 3.53 7.37 12.82
N LEU A 77 2.33 6.86 13.07
CA LEU A 77 1.36 7.55 13.94
C LEU A 77 1.83 7.56 15.40
N PHE A 78 2.51 6.50 15.81
CA PHE A 78 3.04 6.32 17.17
C PHE A 78 4.55 6.53 17.25
N GLY A 79 5.17 7.04 16.17
CA GLY A 79 6.62 7.12 16.05
C GLY A 79 7.28 5.75 15.81
N LEU A 80 8.59 5.71 16.01
CA LEU A 80 9.40 4.50 15.83
C LEU A 80 9.75 3.90 17.19
N ALA A 81 9.59 2.58 17.30
CA ALA A 81 10.18 1.83 18.39
C ALA A 81 11.62 1.43 18.02
N ARG A 82 12.50 1.34 19.02
CA ARG A 82 13.84 0.76 18.85
C ARG A 82 13.83 -0.63 19.46
N LEU A 83 14.17 -1.64 18.66
CA LEU A 83 14.24 -3.01 19.11
C LEU A 83 15.68 -3.50 19.18
N GLU A 84 15.96 -4.25 20.24
CA GLU A 84 17.09 -5.17 20.28
C GLU A 84 16.63 -6.53 19.77
N LEU A 85 17.26 -7.01 18.71
CA LEU A 85 16.96 -8.34 18.19
C LEU A 85 17.71 -9.40 18.99
N LEU A 86 17.12 -10.60 19.04
CA LEU A 86 17.76 -11.80 19.58
C LEU A 86 19.07 -12.04 18.84
N ALA A 87 20.13 -12.35 19.58
CA ALA A 87 21.40 -12.73 18.98
C ALA A 87 21.23 -14.05 18.21
N LEU A 88 21.56 -14.05 16.92
CA LEU A 88 21.51 -15.22 16.05
C LEU A 88 22.89 -15.44 15.43
N GLY A 89 23.49 -16.60 15.65
CA GLY A 89 24.82 -16.92 15.08
C GLY A 89 25.94 -15.96 15.52
N GLY A 90 25.84 -15.39 16.73
CA GLY A 90 26.80 -14.41 17.25
C GLY A 90 26.61 -12.98 16.73
N ILE A 91 25.65 -12.75 15.83
CA ILE A 91 25.28 -11.43 15.34
C ILE A 91 24.12 -10.91 16.19
N ARG A 92 24.24 -9.67 16.68
CA ARG A 92 23.17 -8.95 17.37
C ARG A 92 22.96 -7.62 16.67
N ALA A 93 21.73 -7.37 16.22
CA ALA A 93 21.31 -6.06 15.77
C ALA A 93 20.63 -5.34 16.95
N SER A 94 21.14 -4.16 17.29
CA SER A 94 20.59 -3.27 18.32
C SER A 94 20.08 -1.98 17.69
N GLU A 95 19.17 -1.30 18.39
CA GLU A 95 18.66 0.02 17.99
C GLU A 95 18.01 0.03 16.60
N VAL A 96 17.44 -1.11 16.16
CA VAL A 96 16.78 -1.18 14.85
C VAL A 96 15.46 -0.42 14.91
N PRO A 97 15.28 0.63 14.09
CA PRO A 97 14.02 1.35 14.05
C PRO A 97 12.96 0.46 13.41
N VAL A 98 11.87 0.24 14.15
CA VAL A 98 10.71 -0.50 13.66
C VAL A 98 9.45 0.32 13.88
N LEU A 99 8.41 0.01 13.13
CA LEU A 99 7.08 0.55 13.41
C LEU A 99 6.61 0.09 14.80
N ASP A 100 5.85 0.96 15.47
CA ASP A 100 5.20 0.62 16.73
C ASP A 100 4.33 -0.63 16.59
N LEU A 101 4.26 -1.42 17.66
CA LEU A 101 3.51 -2.67 17.68
C LEU A 101 2.03 -2.46 17.32
N HIS A 102 1.40 -1.37 17.78
CA HIS A 102 -0.01 -1.09 17.49
C HIS A 102 -0.21 -0.82 16.01
N GLU A 103 0.71 -0.12 15.37
CA GLU A 103 0.67 0.17 13.93
C GLU A 103 0.88 -1.10 13.11
N LEU A 104 1.82 -1.96 13.51
CA LEU A 104 2.03 -3.28 12.89
C LEU A 104 0.79 -4.17 13.00
N VAL A 105 0.18 -4.24 14.19
CA VAL A 105 -1.03 -5.02 14.43
C VAL A 105 -2.19 -4.45 13.61
N ALA A 106 -2.37 -3.13 13.58
CA ALA A 106 -3.41 -2.48 12.78
C ALA A 106 -3.25 -2.81 11.28
N GLY A 107 -2.03 -2.70 10.74
CA GLY A 107 -1.74 -3.06 9.35
C GLY A 107 -2.09 -4.52 9.04
N LYS A 108 -1.74 -5.45 9.94
CA LYS A 108 -2.09 -6.87 9.81
C LYS A 108 -3.60 -7.10 9.89
N LEU A 109 -4.31 -6.43 10.80
CA LEU A 109 -5.76 -6.51 10.91
C LEU A 109 -6.45 -5.99 9.65
N VAL A 110 -6.00 -4.87 9.10
CA VAL A 110 -6.52 -4.35 7.83
C VAL A 110 -6.30 -5.34 6.70
N ALA A 111 -5.10 -5.93 6.58
CA ALA A 111 -4.79 -6.93 5.56
C ALA A 111 -5.67 -8.20 5.73
N LEU A 112 -5.85 -8.67 6.96
CA LEU A 112 -6.69 -9.81 7.29
C LEU A 112 -8.16 -9.53 6.96
N CYS A 113 -8.68 -8.38 7.36
CA CYS A 113 -10.05 -7.96 7.06
C CYS A 113 -10.26 -7.83 5.55
N ARG A 114 -9.35 -7.18 4.81
CA ARG A 114 -9.45 -7.08 3.35
C ARG A 114 -9.50 -8.45 2.68
N LYS A 115 -8.66 -9.38 3.13
CA LYS A 115 -8.65 -10.76 2.61
C LYS A 115 -9.95 -11.49 2.91
N ASN A 116 -10.41 -11.46 4.16
CA ASN A 116 -11.55 -12.25 4.62
C ASN A 116 -12.89 -11.65 4.22
N PHE A 117 -12.97 -10.34 4.06
CA PHE A 117 -14.17 -9.62 3.63
C PHE A 117 -14.12 -9.21 2.15
N ALA A 118 -13.16 -9.72 1.38
CA ALA A 118 -13.06 -9.44 -0.06
C ALA A 118 -14.38 -9.73 -0.79
N PHE A 119 -15.08 -10.80 -0.39
CA PHE A 119 -16.37 -11.19 -0.94
C PHE A 119 -17.47 -10.13 -0.77
N LEU A 120 -17.39 -9.25 0.24
CA LEU A 120 -18.32 -8.13 0.40
C LEU A 120 -18.15 -7.07 -0.70
N LEU A 121 -17.02 -7.10 -1.41
CA LEU A 121 -16.66 -6.17 -2.48
C LEU A 121 -16.61 -6.85 -3.86
N ASP A 122 -17.10 -8.09 -3.98
CA ASP A 122 -17.30 -8.79 -5.26
C ASP A 122 -18.54 -8.25 -5.97
N LEU A 123 -18.48 -6.97 -6.32
CA LEU A 123 -19.56 -6.26 -6.99
C LEU A 123 -19.80 -6.84 -8.37
N THR A 124 -21.07 -7.09 -8.68
CA THR A 124 -21.55 -7.40 -10.02
C THR A 124 -21.17 -6.29 -11.01
N ALA A 125 -21.20 -6.61 -12.31
CA ALA A 125 -20.94 -5.62 -13.36
C ALA A 125 -21.85 -4.38 -13.22
N ASN A 126 -23.12 -4.59 -12.84
CA ASN A 126 -24.09 -3.52 -12.69
C ASN A 126 -23.83 -2.68 -11.42
N GLU A 127 -23.51 -3.29 -10.28
CA GLU A 127 -23.16 -2.55 -9.06
C GLU A 127 -21.89 -1.72 -9.25
N ARG A 128 -20.90 -2.26 -9.97
CA ARG A 128 -19.70 -1.52 -10.36
C ARG A 128 -20.04 -0.35 -11.28
N ALA A 129 -20.90 -0.56 -12.28
CA ALA A 129 -21.35 0.49 -13.18
C ALA A 129 -22.12 1.61 -12.45
N PHE A 130 -22.94 1.24 -11.45
CA PHE A 130 -23.62 2.19 -10.57
C PHE A 130 -22.61 3.04 -9.78
N LEU A 131 -21.65 2.40 -9.09
CA LEU A 131 -20.65 3.12 -8.31
C LEU A 131 -19.78 4.03 -9.18
N SER A 132 -19.34 3.56 -10.35
CA SER A 132 -18.58 4.39 -11.31
C SER A 132 -19.43 5.56 -11.84
N GLY A 133 -20.73 5.36 -12.04
CA GLY A 133 -21.66 6.46 -12.35
C GLY A 133 -21.63 7.54 -11.26
N VAL A 134 -21.78 7.15 -10.00
CA VAL A 134 -21.81 8.10 -8.87
C VAL A 134 -20.46 8.77 -8.66
N LEU A 135 -19.36 8.01 -8.68
CA LEU A 135 -18.04 8.46 -8.28
C LEU A 135 -17.29 9.21 -9.38
N ASP A 136 -17.51 8.86 -10.66
CA ASP A 136 -16.76 9.41 -11.78
C ASP A 136 -17.58 10.34 -12.68
N ARG A 137 -18.87 10.03 -12.90
CA ARG A 137 -19.75 10.80 -13.80
C ARG A 137 -20.72 11.72 -13.06
N GLY A 138 -20.94 11.48 -11.77
CA GLY A 138 -21.95 12.18 -10.99
C GLY A 138 -23.37 11.86 -11.47
N GLU A 139 -23.66 10.58 -11.68
CA GLU A 139 -24.97 10.06 -12.08
C GLU A 139 -25.44 8.99 -11.11
N ILE A 140 -26.74 8.95 -10.82
CA ILE A 140 -27.35 7.92 -9.97
C ILE A 140 -28.30 7.11 -10.86
N ASP A 141 -27.90 5.89 -11.23
CA ASP A 141 -28.78 4.95 -11.93
C ASP A 141 -29.07 3.74 -11.04
N ALA A 142 -30.06 3.88 -10.16
CA ALA A 142 -30.44 2.82 -9.24
C ALA A 142 -31.02 1.58 -9.95
N ASN A 143 -31.40 1.66 -11.23
CA ASN A 143 -31.93 0.51 -11.98
C ASN A 143 -30.90 -0.58 -12.22
N LEU A 144 -29.62 -0.23 -12.13
CA LEU A 144 -28.51 -1.17 -12.21
C LEU A 144 -28.46 -2.12 -11.00
N LEU A 145 -29.08 -1.76 -9.87
CA LEU A 145 -29.01 -2.56 -8.65
C LEU A 145 -30.08 -3.66 -8.65
N ASP A 146 -29.63 -4.91 -8.44
CA ASP A 146 -30.49 -6.08 -8.30
C ASP A 146 -31.12 -6.13 -6.89
N THR A 147 -32.08 -5.23 -6.67
CA THR A 147 -32.79 -5.06 -5.39
C THR A 147 -34.27 -4.77 -5.61
N ALA A 148 -35.06 -4.80 -4.54
CA ALA A 148 -36.49 -4.48 -4.63
C ALA A 148 -36.72 -3.04 -5.15
N PRO A 149 -37.80 -2.78 -5.92
CA PRO A 149 -38.09 -1.44 -6.47
C PRO A 149 -38.16 -0.32 -5.43
N GLU A 150 -38.64 -0.63 -4.23
CA GLU A 150 -38.69 0.29 -3.09
C GLU A 150 -37.28 0.71 -2.62
N ILE A 151 -36.32 -0.22 -2.64
CA ILE A 151 -34.92 0.05 -2.28
C ILE A 151 -34.27 0.93 -3.34
N ARG A 152 -34.50 0.64 -4.63
CA ARG A 152 -34.01 1.49 -5.73
C ARG A 152 -34.53 2.93 -5.62
N THR A 153 -35.81 3.10 -5.30
CA THR A 153 -36.45 4.41 -5.12
C THR A 153 -35.83 5.18 -3.95
N ARG A 154 -35.56 4.48 -2.83
CA ARG A 154 -34.87 5.08 -1.68
C ARG A 154 -33.45 5.49 -2.03
N ILE A 155 -32.68 4.63 -2.72
CA ILE A 155 -31.32 4.94 -3.16
C ILE A 155 -31.30 6.16 -4.10
N ALA A 156 -32.21 6.21 -5.08
CA ALA A 156 -32.30 7.31 -6.02
C ALA A 156 -32.62 8.66 -5.36
N SER A 157 -33.34 8.65 -4.22
CA SER A 157 -33.72 9.84 -3.47
C SER A 157 -32.76 10.19 -2.31
N MET A 158 -31.66 9.45 -2.13
CA MET A 158 -30.71 9.73 -1.06
C MET A 158 -30.01 11.08 -1.25
N SER A 159 -30.19 11.98 -0.29
CA SER A 159 -29.55 13.31 -0.28
C SER A 159 -28.02 13.21 -0.31
N MET A 160 -27.43 12.19 0.33
CA MET A 160 -25.98 11.99 0.33
C MET A 160 -25.42 11.66 -1.06
N LEU A 161 -26.12 10.81 -1.82
CA LEU A 161 -25.71 10.46 -3.19
C LEU A 161 -25.88 11.67 -4.12
N THR A 162 -26.98 12.41 -3.97
CA THR A 162 -27.21 13.65 -4.72
C THR A 162 -26.15 14.71 -4.43
N TRP A 163 -25.71 14.82 -3.17
CA TRP A 163 -24.60 15.68 -2.80
C TRP A 163 -23.28 15.22 -3.47
N LYS A 164 -23.00 13.91 -3.46
CA LYS A 164 -21.78 13.35 -4.04
C LYS A 164 -21.73 13.56 -5.55
N THR A 165 -22.83 13.34 -6.26
CA THR A 165 -22.88 13.55 -7.71
C THR A 165 -22.66 15.00 -8.08
N ARG A 166 -23.27 15.95 -7.35
CA ARG A 166 -23.03 17.39 -7.52
C ARG A 166 -21.56 17.75 -7.28
N HIS A 167 -20.94 17.19 -6.25
CA HIS A 167 -19.52 17.41 -5.96
C HIS A 167 -18.61 16.89 -7.09
N VAL A 168 -18.88 15.69 -7.60
CA VAL A 168 -18.12 15.11 -8.72
C VAL A 168 -18.24 15.98 -9.97
N ARG A 169 -19.45 16.43 -10.32
CA ARG A 169 -19.67 17.28 -11.51
C ARG A 169 -18.89 18.59 -11.43
N LYS A 170 -18.95 19.27 -10.28
CA LYS A 170 -18.22 20.53 -10.04
C LYS A 170 -16.70 20.36 -10.15
N HIS A 171 -16.14 19.29 -9.57
CA HIS A 171 -14.69 19.08 -9.57
C HIS A 171 -14.13 18.52 -10.88
N ARG A 172 -14.96 17.87 -11.71
CA ARG A 172 -14.55 17.34 -13.01
C ARG A 172 -14.95 18.23 -14.20
N GLY A 173 -15.49 19.43 -13.96
CA GLY A 173 -15.88 20.35 -15.02
C GLY A 173 -17.03 19.82 -15.89
N LEU A 174 -17.89 18.97 -15.33
CA LEU A 174 -19.06 18.38 -16.01
C LEU A 174 -20.34 19.22 -15.78
N GLU A 175 -20.21 20.49 -15.41
CA GLU A 175 -21.33 21.43 -15.39
C GLU A 175 -21.61 21.86 -16.84
N VAL A 176 -22.85 21.59 -17.29
CA VAL A 176 -23.47 22.26 -18.44
C VAL A 176 -24.23 23.46 -17.91
#